data_AF-A0AA96LHZ5-F1
#
_entry.id   AF-A0AA96LHZ5-F1
#
_cell.length_a   1.000
_cell.length_b   1.000
_cell.length_c   1.000
_cell.angle_alpha   90.00
_cell.angle_beta   90.00
_cell.angle_gamma   90.00
#
_symmetry.space_group_name_H-M   'P 1'
#
loop_
_entity.id
_entity.type
_entity.pdbx_description
1 polymer ?
#
loop_
_entity_poly.entity_id
_entity_poly.type
_entity_poly.pdbx_seq_one_letter_code
_entity_poly.pdbx_strand_id
1 'polypeptide(L)'
;MESSLRPPRTKPGGRRIWFLLLSLLVISLLLAWGCWLLWPNSQHETPSFNGLTKPVFYRGELLERSALGEKEGLKLPYAFIKEKIDPTIRYEEPSQSVIITTEDKVVRLRTSQLTALVNEKPFQIRFAVEQKGESLYLPVDPLKEYYSFVIHESDKTNLVTVNKGGDSVQWGKTPASSKGKTRALRAEPTVKAVIYADLPPEEEVMIWGEENGWYYVQQKDGYTGYVRKSELILSRIETIPNPVKEKEHLPWKPTGSRINLTWQQVTAAKAVDTTKIGPMPGLNVISPQWFHLLDGEGNLQNLADPAYLKWAHDRGYQVWALFSNGFEPKRTAEALSTYDRRMKMIKQLLAYAEMYSLQGINIDFENIYLKEKENLVQFVREMVPLLHEQNLVVSIDVAVKDGSEMYSRFMDRRAVGEVVDYMMVMTYDEHWATSPKAGSVASLPWVEKGIVQIIKEDAVPPSKLLLGIPFYTRIWTEQPKDGKTAVTSKAVSMEAVQKIIEEKKLTPAWDEEAGQNYVQYTEDDKTVKIWIEDAVSVQSRVDLAKKLDLAGVASWSRAFETPDIWTVIQETLEKRP
;
A
#
# COMPACT_ATOMS: atom_id res chain seq x y z
N MET A 1 108.57 -19.09 -8.96
CA MET A 1 107.37 -19.18 -8.11
C MET A 1 106.17 -18.79 -8.96
N GLU A 2 105.08 -19.54 -8.78
CA GLU A 2 103.69 -19.22 -9.13
C GLU A 2 103.22 -19.29 -10.59
N SER A 3 102.71 -20.49 -10.93
CA SER A 3 101.31 -20.74 -11.30
C SER A 3 100.64 -19.80 -12.31
N SER A 4 100.44 -20.28 -13.54
CA SER A 4 99.24 -19.92 -14.33
C SER A 4 98.67 -21.14 -15.05
N LEU A 5 97.60 -21.67 -14.48
CA LEU A 5 96.71 -22.64 -15.11
C LEU A 5 95.98 -21.94 -16.28
N ARG A 6 96.11 -22.47 -17.50
CA ARG A 6 95.27 -22.05 -18.63
C ARG A 6 93.83 -22.52 -18.40
N PRO A 7 92.80 -21.68 -18.62
CA PRO A 7 91.42 -22.11 -18.49
C PRO A 7 91.04 -23.03 -19.68
N PRO A 8 90.21 -24.06 -19.47
CA PRO A 8 89.63 -24.81 -20.58
C PRO A 8 88.63 -23.91 -21.32
N ARG A 9 88.73 -23.89 -22.65
CA ARG A 9 87.72 -23.29 -23.54
C ARG A 9 86.34 -23.88 -23.21
N THR A 10 85.48 -23.12 -22.53
CA THR A 10 84.06 -23.40 -22.46
C THR A 10 83.50 -23.22 -23.88
N LYS A 11 83.12 -24.30 -24.56
CA LYS A 11 82.29 -24.17 -25.78
C LYS A 11 80.97 -23.51 -25.33
N PRO A 12 80.61 -22.30 -25.81
CA PRO A 12 79.42 -21.59 -25.35
C PRO A 12 78.11 -22.14 -25.97
N GLY A 13 78.11 -23.41 -26.40
CA GLY A 13 77.02 -24.02 -27.15
C GLY A 13 76.02 -24.80 -26.29
N GLY A 14 76.46 -25.53 -25.27
CA GLY A 14 75.61 -26.47 -24.53
C GLY A 14 74.54 -25.80 -23.65
N ARG A 15 74.94 -24.78 -22.86
CA ARG A 15 73.99 -24.02 -22.02
C ARG A 15 72.96 -23.28 -22.86
N ARG A 16 73.35 -22.65 -23.98
CA ARG A 16 72.42 -21.94 -24.87
C ARG A 16 71.39 -22.89 -25.50
N ILE A 17 71.81 -24.08 -25.94
CA ILE A 17 70.90 -25.11 -26.49
C ILE A 17 69.96 -25.64 -25.40
N TRP A 18 70.45 -25.85 -24.17
CA TRP A 18 69.63 -26.32 -23.05
C TRP A 18 68.60 -25.27 -22.59
N PHE A 19 68.98 -23.99 -22.54
CA PHE A 19 68.05 -22.89 -22.30
C PHE A 19 67.02 -22.74 -23.43
N LEU A 20 67.41 -22.95 -24.70
CA LEU A 20 66.48 -22.98 -25.84
C LEU A 20 65.47 -24.13 -25.73
N LEU A 21 65.91 -25.35 -25.40
CA LEU A 21 65.03 -26.50 -25.22
C LEU A 21 64.08 -26.33 -24.03
N LEU A 22 64.56 -25.79 -22.90
CA LEU A 22 63.72 -25.48 -21.75
C LEU A 22 62.69 -24.39 -22.09
N SER A 23 63.08 -23.36 -22.83
CA SER A 23 62.16 -22.31 -23.28
C SER A 23 61.08 -22.84 -24.23
N LEU A 24 61.43 -23.75 -25.14
CA LEU A 24 60.48 -24.43 -26.03
C LEU A 24 59.51 -25.32 -25.26
N LEU A 25 59.99 -26.03 -24.23
CA LEU A 25 59.14 -26.85 -23.35
C LEU A 25 58.15 -25.97 -22.57
N VAL A 26 58.60 -24.84 -22.03
CA VAL A 26 57.74 -23.89 -21.33
C VAL A 26 56.71 -23.30 -22.29
N ILE A 27 57.11 -22.91 -23.49
CA ILE A 27 56.18 -22.43 -24.53
C ILE A 27 55.19 -23.54 -24.90
N SER A 28 55.62 -24.79 -25.07
CA SER A 28 54.71 -25.90 -25.40
C SER A 28 53.75 -26.22 -24.26
N LEU A 29 54.20 -26.11 -23.00
CA LEU A 29 53.34 -26.30 -21.83
C LEU A 29 52.35 -25.15 -21.66
N LEU A 30 52.77 -23.91 -21.92
CA LEU A 30 51.88 -22.74 -21.93
C LEU A 30 50.87 -22.81 -23.08
N LEU A 31 51.27 -23.30 -24.26
CA LEU A 31 50.38 -23.55 -25.39
C LEU A 31 49.42 -24.71 -25.09
N ALA A 32 49.89 -25.81 -24.51
CA ALA A 32 49.06 -26.95 -24.12
C ALA A 32 48.07 -26.55 -23.01
N TRP A 33 48.52 -25.77 -22.03
CA TRP A 33 47.67 -25.22 -20.97
C TRP A 33 46.66 -24.21 -21.52
N GLY A 34 47.07 -23.35 -22.46
CA GLY A 34 46.17 -22.43 -23.18
C GLY A 34 45.14 -23.18 -24.03
N CYS A 35 45.55 -24.20 -24.79
CA CYS A 35 44.65 -25.09 -25.53
C CYS A 35 43.69 -25.81 -24.60
N TRP A 36 44.17 -26.31 -23.45
CA TRP A 36 43.32 -26.93 -22.45
C TRP A 36 42.31 -25.93 -21.87
N LEU A 37 42.71 -24.71 -21.52
CA LEU A 37 41.80 -23.67 -21.03
C LEU A 37 40.68 -23.34 -22.05
N LEU A 38 40.99 -23.38 -23.34
CA LEU A 38 40.04 -23.12 -24.43
C LEU A 38 39.23 -24.35 -24.86
N TRP A 39 39.62 -25.56 -24.44
CA TRP A 39 38.96 -26.80 -24.86
C TRP A 39 37.56 -26.93 -24.23
N PRO A 40 36.48 -26.97 -25.02
CA PRO A 40 35.13 -27.06 -24.46
C PRO A 40 34.85 -28.42 -23.80
N ASN A 41 34.07 -28.41 -22.73
CA ASN A 41 33.44 -29.61 -22.21
C ASN A 41 32.30 -30.03 -23.17
N SER A 42 32.25 -31.33 -23.45
CA SER A 42 31.27 -31.99 -24.31
C SER A 42 30.37 -32.97 -23.56
N GLN A 43 30.44 -33.01 -22.23
CA GLN A 43 29.57 -33.85 -21.41
C GLN A 43 28.17 -33.24 -21.33
N HIS A 44 27.17 -34.10 -21.49
CA HIS A 44 25.76 -33.76 -21.34
C HIS A 44 25.24 -34.26 -20.01
N GLU A 45 24.43 -33.43 -19.36
CA GLU A 45 23.71 -33.77 -18.15
C GLU A 45 22.28 -33.26 -18.28
N THR A 46 21.30 -34.11 -18.01
CA THR A 46 19.90 -33.68 -17.99
C THR A 46 19.61 -33.04 -16.64
N PRO A 47 19.25 -31.74 -16.60
CA PRO A 47 18.95 -31.09 -15.33
C PRO A 47 17.73 -31.72 -14.68
N SER A 48 17.78 -31.85 -13.35
CA SER A 48 16.62 -32.24 -12.55
C SER A 48 15.83 -30.98 -12.18
N PHE A 49 14.50 -31.06 -12.24
CA PHE A 49 13.64 -30.04 -11.63
C PHE A 49 13.50 -30.25 -10.11
N ASN A 50 14.55 -30.71 -9.44
CA ASN A 50 14.56 -31.02 -8.01
C ASN A 50 13.41 -31.95 -7.56
N GLY A 51 13.00 -32.88 -8.43
CA GLY A 51 11.89 -33.80 -8.16
C GLY A 51 10.48 -33.20 -8.31
N LEU A 52 10.36 -31.96 -8.79
CA LEU A 52 9.08 -31.31 -9.09
C LEU A 52 8.42 -31.97 -10.30
N THR A 53 7.16 -32.34 -10.16
CA THR A 53 6.38 -33.01 -11.22
C THR A 53 5.85 -32.03 -12.26
N LYS A 54 5.67 -30.76 -11.88
CA LYS A 54 5.14 -29.70 -12.74
C LYS A 54 5.79 -28.35 -12.37
N PRO A 55 7.09 -28.18 -12.64
CA PRO A 55 7.88 -27.05 -12.13
C PRO A 55 7.34 -25.70 -12.61
N VAL A 56 7.34 -24.70 -11.72
CA VAL A 56 6.88 -23.34 -12.06
C VAL A 56 8.09 -22.42 -12.21
N PHE A 57 8.17 -21.69 -13.32
CA PHE A 57 9.17 -20.67 -13.59
C PHE A 57 8.56 -19.27 -13.55
N TYR A 58 9.28 -18.33 -12.97
CA TYR A 58 8.97 -16.90 -13.01
C TYR A 58 10.25 -16.11 -13.25
N ARG A 59 10.30 -15.33 -14.34
CA ARG A 59 11.50 -14.55 -14.74
C ARG A 59 12.80 -15.38 -14.82
N GLY A 60 12.72 -16.60 -15.33
CA GLY A 60 13.88 -17.50 -15.46
C GLY A 60 14.36 -18.15 -14.16
N GLU A 61 13.65 -17.94 -13.06
CA GLU A 61 13.90 -18.63 -11.78
C GLU A 61 12.98 -19.84 -11.66
N LEU A 62 13.55 -21.02 -11.39
CA LEU A 62 12.78 -22.20 -11.01
C LEU A 62 12.28 -22.01 -9.57
N LEU A 63 10.97 -21.92 -9.39
CA LEU A 63 10.38 -21.91 -8.06
C LEU A 63 10.39 -23.33 -7.50
N GLU A 64 10.75 -23.51 -6.23
CA GLU A 64 10.76 -24.81 -5.53
C GLU A 64 9.34 -25.33 -5.22
N ARG A 65 8.41 -25.20 -6.18
CA ARG A 65 6.99 -25.51 -6.07
C ARG A 65 6.47 -26.04 -7.40
N SER A 66 5.58 -27.02 -7.36
CA SER A 66 4.92 -27.54 -8.56
C SER A 66 3.55 -26.87 -8.75
N ALA A 67 3.09 -26.70 -9.98
CA ALA A 67 1.69 -26.46 -10.29
C ALA A 67 0.88 -27.78 -10.24
N LEU A 68 -0.45 -27.69 -10.33
CA LEU A 68 -1.35 -28.86 -10.44
C LEU A 68 -2.25 -28.76 -11.67
N GLY A 69 -2.76 -29.90 -12.15
CA GLY A 69 -3.62 -29.95 -13.33
C GLY A 69 -2.90 -29.59 -14.62
N GLU A 70 -3.65 -29.45 -15.70
CA GLU A 70 -3.16 -29.15 -17.06
C GLU A 70 -4.17 -28.29 -17.80
N LYS A 71 -3.70 -27.43 -18.71
CA LYS A 71 -4.51 -26.62 -19.62
C LYS A 71 -5.58 -25.82 -18.87
N GLU A 72 -6.86 -26.04 -19.16
CA GLU A 72 -7.97 -25.34 -18.48
C GLU A 72 -8.02 -25.63 -16.98
N GLY A 73 -7.57 -26.82 -16.54
CA GLY A 73 -7.55 -27.24 -15.15
C GLY A 73 -6.28 -26.86 -14.38
N LEU A 74 -5.39 -26.07 -15.00
CA LEU A 74 -4.14 -25.64 -14.39
C LEU A 74 -4.41 -24.84 -13.11
N LYS A 75 -3.68 -25.17 -12.05
CA LYS A 75 -3.69 -24.45 -10.78
C LYS A 75 -2.29 -24.04 -10.36
N LEU A 76 -2.14 -22.81 -9.90
CA LEU A 76 -0.87 -22.28 -9.40
C LEU A 76 -0.85 -22.29 -7.86
N PRO A 77 0.33 -22.48 -7.23
CA PRO A 77 0.44 -22.37 -5.78
C PRO A 77 0.02 -20.99 -5.28
N TYR A 78 -0.86 -20.93 -4.28
CA TYR A 78 -1.28 -19.69 -3.62
C TYR A 78 -0.08 -18.86 -3.15
N ALA A 79 0.92 -19.51 -2.56
CA ALA A 79 2.10 -18.85 -2.05
C ALA A 79 2.91 -18.16 -3.18
N PHE A 80 2.93 -18.71 -4.40
CA PHE A 80 3.52 -18.03 -5.56
C PHE A 80 2.73 -16.77 -5.92
N ILE A 81 1.40 -16.87 -5.98
CA ILE A 81 0.53 -15.73 -6.27
C ILE A 81 0.74 -14.63 -5.21
N LYS A 82 0.73 -14.99 -3.93
CA LYS A 82 0.96 -14.06 -2.82
C LYS A 82 2.33 -13.37 -2.89
N GLU A 83 3.40 -14.11 -3.18
CA GLU A 83 4.76 -13.57 -3.13
C GLU A 83 5.14 -12.76 -4.38
N LYS A 84 4.68 -13.18 -5.57
CA LYS A 84 5.19 -12.65 -6.84
C LYS A 84 4.15 -11.91 -7.67
N ILE A 85 2.86 -12.18 -7.47
CA ILE A 85 1.78 -11.64 -8.30
C ILE A 85 0.98 -10.57 -7.55
N ASP A 86 0.35 -10.95 -6.44
CA ASP A 86 -0.52 -10.09 -5.64
C ASP A 86 -0.22 -10.28 -4.14
N PRO A 87 0.62 -9.40 -3.55
CA PRO A 87 0.89 -9.39 -2.12
C PRO A 87 -0.32 -9.11 -1.24
N THR A 88 -1.47 -8.70 -1.80
CA THR A 88 -2.69 -8.40 -1.05
C THR A 88 -3.69 -9.54 -1.03
N ILE A 89 -3.54 -10.56 -1.89
CA ILE A 89 -4.38 -11.77 -1.85
C ILE A 89 -4.32 -12.39 -0.46
N ARG A 90 -5.46 -12.85 0.05
CA ARG A 90 -5.56 -13.35 1.41
C ARG A 90 -6.22 -14.70 1.44
N TYR A 91 -5.66 -15.62 2.20
CA TYR A 91 -6.30 -16.88 2.54
C TYR A 91 -6.65 -16.88 4.02
N GLU A 92 -7.90 -17.20 4.33
CA GLU A 92 -8.40 -17.29 5.70
C GLU A 92 -8.83 -18.72 6.02
N GLU A 93 -8.02 -19.40 6.82
CA GLU A 93 -8.26 -20.79 7.24
C GLU A 93 -9.64 -20.99 7.90
N PRO A 94 -10.11 -20.13 8.84
CA PRO A 94 -11.40 -20.36 9.50
C PRO A 94 -12.60 -20.42 8.55
N SER A 95 -12.52 -19.74 7.40
CA SER A 95 -13.58 -19.72 6.39
C SER A 95 -13.19 -20.44 5.10
N GLN A 96 -12.01 -21.08 5.07
CA GLN A 96 -11.38 -21.71 3.90
C GLN A 96 -11.53 -20.88 2.63
N SER A 97 -11.33 -19.56 2.75
CA SER A 97 -11.62 -18.60 1.71
C SER A 97 -10.36 -17.90 1.24
N VAL A 98 -10.15 -17.91 -0.08
CA VAL A 98 -9.20 -17.04 -0.77
C VAL A 98 -9.96 -15.79 -1.19
N ILE A 99 -9.42 -14.64 -0.84
CA ILE A 99 -10.01 -13.32 -1.03
C ILE A 99 -9.08 -12.53 -1.93
N ILE A 100 -9.64 -12.04 -3.04
CA ILE A 100 -8.96 -11.14 -3.97
C ILE A 100 -9.71 -9.82 -3.92
N THR A 101 -8.98 -8.72 -3.82
CA THR A 101 -9.54 -7.37 -3.82
C THR A 101 -8.84 -6.58 -4.91
N THR A 102 -9.63 -6.02 -5.81
CA THR A 102 -9.18 -5.07 -6.85
C THR A 102 -9.81 -3.71 -6.55
N GLU A 103 -9.67 -2.76 -7.48
CA GLU A 103 -10.30 -1.43 -7.35
C GLU A 103 -11.83 -1.52 -7.24
N ASP A 104 -12.45 -2.45 -7.98
CA ASP A 104 -13.89 -2.50 -8.20
C ASP A 104 -14.51 -3.90 -7.94
N LYS A 105 -13.69 -4.88 -7.51
CA LYS A 105 -14.13 -6.25 -7.22
C LYS A 105 -13.58 -6.80 -5.90
N VAL A 106 -14.44 -7.47 -5.16
CA VAL A 106 -14.13 -8.42 -4.08
C VAL A 106 -14.51 -9.82 -4.54
N VAL A 107 -13.52 -10.70 -4.66
CA VAL A 107 -13.71 -12.08 -5.08
C VAL A 107 -13.44 -13.01 -3.91
N ARG A 108 -14.37 -13.91 -3.64
CA ARG A 108 -14.22 -14.97 -2.64
C ARG A 108 -14.27 -16.33 -3.33
N LEU A 109 -13.17 -17.07 -3.25
CA LEU A 109 -13.07 -18.46 -3.69
C LEU A 109 -12.97 -19.35 -2.45
N ARG A 110 -13.89 -20.32 -2.30
CA ARG A 110 -13.82 -21.30 -1.20
C ARG A 110 -13.17 -22.60 -1.64
N THR A 111 -12.35 -23.18 -0.77
CA THR A 111 -11.71 -24.48 -1.00
C THR A 111 -12.77 -25.54 -1.31
N SER A 112 -12.52 -26.36 -2.34
CA SER A 112 -13.41 -27.45 -2.79
C SER A 112 -14.82 -27.02 -3.21
N GLN A 113 -15.06 -25.73 -3.47
CA GLN A 113 -16.34 -25.23 -3.99
C GLN A 113 -16.20 -24.70 -5.42
N LEU A 114 -17.21 -24.97 -6.24
CA LEU A 114 -17.31 -24.48 -7.63
C LEU A 114 -18.09 -23.16 -7.73
N THR A 115 -18.64 -22.68 -6.62
CA THR A 115 -19.31 -21.38 -6.56
C THR A 115 -18.40 -20.39 -5.85
N ALA A 116 -17.90 -19.44 -6.62
CA ALA A 116 -17.24 -18.23 -6.14
C ALA A 116 -18.28 -17.14 -5.84
N LEU A 117 -17.88 -16.11 -5.11
CA LEU A 117 -18.62 -14.85 -5.03
C LEU A 117 -17.78 -13.74 -5.65
N VAL A 118 -18.39 -12.92 -6.49
CA VAL A 118 -17.81 -11.68 -7.02
C VAL A 118 -18.76 -10.56 -6.63
N ASN A 119 -18.30 -9.63 -5.80
CA ASN A 119 -19.12 -8.60 -5.17
C ASN A 119 -20.40 -9.18 -4.55
N GLU A 120 -20.25 -10.26 -3.77
CA GLU A 120 -21.33 -11.02 -3.13
C GLU A 120 -22.35 -11.67 -4.09
N LYS A 121 -22.14 -11.60 -5.41
CA LYS A 121 -22.95 -12.27 -6.42
C LYS A 121 -22.33 -13.64 -6.76
N PRO A 122 -23.12 -14.73 -6.84
CA PRO A 122 -22.59 -16.05 -7.17
C PRO A 122 -21.99 -16.09 -8.58
N PHE A 123 -20.83 -16.71 -8.72
CA PHE A 123 -20.15 -16.96 -9.99
C PHE A 123 -19.68 -18.42 -10.04
N GLN A 124 -19.97 -19.14 -11.13
CA GLN A 124 -19.57 -20.53 -11.26
C GLN A 124 -18.18 -20.63 -11.87
N ILE A 125 -17.28 -21.33 -11.19
CA ILE A 125 -15.94 -21.66 -11.68
C ILE A 125 -15.88 -23.14 -12.08
N ARG A 126 -15.06 -23.47 -13.08
CA ARG A 126 -14.92 -24.85 -13.57
C ARG A 126 -14.09 -25.73 -12.65
N PHE A 127 -13.13 -25.13 -11.96
CA PHE A 127 -12.19 -25.82 -11.08
C PHE A 127 -12.17 -25.11 -9.74
N ALA A 128 -12.30 -25.87 -8.66
CA ALA A 128 -12.24 -25.34 -7.31
C ALA A 128 -10.80 -25.00 -6.89
N VAL A 129 -10.67 -24.14 -5.88
CA VAL A 129 -9.45 -24.04 -5.08
C VAL A 129 -9.20 -25.40 -4.43
N GLU A 130 -7.96 -25.89 -4.53
CA GLU A 130 -7.59 -27.23 -4.06
C GLU A 130 -6.52 -27.15 -2.98
N GLN A 131 -6.70 -27.89 -1.90
CA GLN A 131 -5.71 -28.05 -0.84
C GLN A 131 -5.07 -29.44 -0.96
N LYS A 132 -3.74 -29.48 -1.11
CA LYS A 132 -2.95 -30.71 -1.20
C LYS A 132 -1.80 -30.64 -0.19
N GLY A 133 -1.93 -31.40 0.89
CA GLY A 133 -1.05 -31.25 2.05
C GLY A 133 -1.18 -29.86 2.65
N GLU A 134 -0.05 -29.21 2.92
CA GLU A 134 0.01 -27.85 3.45
C GLU A 134 -0.10 -26.76 2.36
N SER A 135 -0.15 -27.15 1.08
CA SER A 135 -0.17 -26.21 -0.05
C SER A 135 -1.58 -26.00 -0.59
N LEU A 136 -1.91 -24.74 -0.83
CA LEU A 136 -3.16 -24.31 -1.46
C LEU A 136 -2.90 -23.95 -2.94
N TYR A 137 -3.81 -24.35 -3.82
CA TYR A 137 -3.68 -24.19 -5.27
C TYR A 137 -4.90 -23.47 -5.84
N LEU A 138 -4.64 -22.40 -6.58
CA LEU A 138 -5.68 -21.56 -7.16
C LEU A 138 -5.88 -21.90 -8.64
N PRO A 139 -7.12 -22.13 -9.09
CA PRO A 139 -7.43 -22.34 -10.51
C PRO A 139 -7.05 -21.10 -11.32
N VAL A 140 -6.24 -21.30 -12.36
CA VAL A 140 -5.70 -20.20 -13.17
C VAL A 140 -6.79 -19.47 -13.96
N ASP A 141 -7.80 -20.19 -14.41
CA ASP A 141 -8.86 -19.68 -15.28
C ASP A 141 -9.56 -18.42 -14.71
N PRO A 142 -10.16 -18.44 -13.49
CA PRO A 142 -10.76 -17.22 -12.92
C PRO A 142 -9.72 -16.16 -12.55
N LEU A 143 -8.46 -16.53 -12.29
CA LEU A 143 -7.43 -15.56 -11.95
C LEU A 143 -7.02 -14.66 -13.13
N LYS A 144 -7.22 -15.12 -14.38
CA LYS A 144 -6.94 -14.33 -15.59
C LYS A 144 -7.83 -13.10 -15.73
N GLU A 145 -8.98 -13.07 -15.06
CA GLU A 145 -9.87 -11.90 -15.07
C GLU A 145 -9.31 -10.76 -14.21
N TYR A 146 -8.56 -11.07 -13.16
CA TYR A 146 -8.09 -10.10 -12.16
C TYR A 146 -6.60 -9.79 -12.26
N TYR A 147 -5.83 -10.73 -12.78
CA TYR A 147 -4.39 -10.58 -12.95
C TYR A 147 -4.03 -10.74 -14.42
N SER A 148 -3.27 -9.77 -14.94
CA SER A 148 -2.60 -9.97 -16.22
C SER A 148 -1.41 -10.90 -16.02
N PHE A 149 -1.53 -12.13 -16.51
CA PHE A 149 -0.40 -13.02 -16.68
C PHE A 149 -0.50 -13.78 -18.01
N VAL A 150 0.65 -14.03 -18.61
CA VAL A 150 0.82 -14.97 -19.72
C VAL A 150 1.45 -16.23 -19.15
N ILE A 151 0.77 -17.34 -19.33
CA ILE A 151 1.23 -18.65 -18.86
C ILE A 151 1.51 -19.53 -20.07
N HIS A 152 2.71 -20.09 -20.10
CA HIS A 152 3.13 -21.10 -21.06
C HIS A 152 3.29 -22.45 -20.34
N GLU A 153 2.54 -23.45 -20.75
CA GLU A 153 2.67 -24.83 -20.29
C GLU A 153 3.40 -25.63 -21.37
N SER A 154 4.51 -26.26 -20.99
CA SER A 154 5.35 -27.04 -21.90
C SER A 154 4.74 -28.42 -22.16
N ASP A 155 4.57 -28.76 -23.44
CA ASP A 155 4.11 -30.09 -23.88
C ASP A 155 5.18 -31.18 -23.71
N LYS A 156 6.45 -30.82 -23.48
CA LYS A 156 7.58 -31.76 -23.39
C LYS A 156 8.05 -32.04 -21.97
N THR A 157 8.05 -31.02 -21.13
CA THR A 157 8.66 -31.06 -19.80
C THR A 157 7.67 -30.79 -18.68
N ASN A 158 6.39 -30.56 -18.99
CA ASN A 158 5.33 -30.20 -18.05
C ASN A 158 5.62 -28.95 -17.22
N LEU A 159 6.65 -28.17 -17.55
CA LEU A 159 6.94 -26.92 -16.85
C LEU A 159 5.89 -25.86 -17.17
N VAL A 160 5.71 -24.94 -16.24
CA VAL A 160 4.79 -23.81 -16.35
C VAL A 160 5.61 -22.54 -16.20
N THR A 161 5.74 -21.76 -17.26
CA THR A 161 6.35 -20.43 -17.20
C THR A 161 5.26 -19.38 -17.03
N VAL A 162 5.39 -18.54 -16.01
CA VAL A 162 4.47 -17.45 -15.72
C VAL A 162 5.19 -16.12 -15.95
N ASN A 163 4.59 -15.24 -16.76
CA ASN A 163 5.02 -13.86 -16.91
C ASN A 163 3.86 -12.94 -16.51
N LYS A 164 4.11 -11.94 -15.67
CA LYS A 164 3.11 -10.99 -15.18
C LYS A 164 3.00 -9.79 -16.12
N GLY A 165 1.84 -9.15 -16.16
CA GLY A 165 1.65 -7.84 -16.81
C GLY A 165 2.73 -6.84 -16.38
N GLY A 166 3.31 -6.16 -17.36
CA GLY A 166 4.43 -5.25 -17.20
C GLY A 166 5.81 -5.91 -17.30
N ASP A 167 5.91 -7.25 -17.25
CA ASP A 167 7.17 -7.94 -17.52
C ASP A 167 7.62 -7.66 -18.96
N SER A 168 8.91 -7.41 -19.12
CA SER A 168 9.55 -7.30 -20.43
C SER A 168 10.46 -8.49 -20.64
N VAL A 169 10.06 -9.38 -21.56
CA VAL A 169 10.80 -10.60 -21.89
C VAL A 169 11.62 -10.32 -23.13
N GLN A 170 12.94 -10.37 -23.00
CA GLN A 170 13.85 -10.26 -24.14
C GLN A 170 14.00 -11.63 -24.79
N TRP A 171 13.85 -11.69 -26.11
CA TRP A 171 13.99 -12.91 -26.87
C TRP A 171 15.28 -12.91 -27.68
N GLY A 172 15.97 -14.05 -27.68
CA GLY A 172 17.08 -14.37 -28.55
C GLY A 172 16.74 -15.53 -29.48
N LYS A 173 17.47 -15.63 -30.59
CA LYS A 173 17.33 -16.72 -31.56
C LYS A 173 18.71 -17.24 -31.96
N THR A 174 18.88 -18.55 -32.04
CA THR A 174 20.13 -19.13 -32.58
C THR A 174 20.23 -18.84 -34.09
N PRO A 175 21.43 -18.53 -34.62
CA PRO A 175 21.60 -18.26 -36.05
C PRO A 175 21.18 -19.44 -36.93
N ALA A 176 20.61 -19.13 -38.09
CA ALA A 176 20.34 -20.13 -39.13
C ALA A 176 21.64 -20.87 -39.51
N SER A 177 21.52 -22.17 -39.79
CA SER A 177 22.66 -23.00 -40.17
C SER A 177 22.29 -23.98 -41.27
N SER A 178 22.91 -23.83 -42.44
CA SER A 178 22.75 -24.76 -43.57
C SER A 178 23.29 -26.17 -43.29
N LYS A 179 24.13 -26.33 -42.25
CA LYS A 179 24.71 -27.61 -41.80
C LYS A 179 24.07 -28.13 -40.51
N GLY A 180 22.97 -27.54 -40.03
CA GLY A 180 22.29 -28.00 -38.82
C GLY A 180 23.09 -27.80 -37.52
N LYS A 181 24.05 -26.86 -37.48
CA LYS A 181 24.93 -26.70 -36.31
C LYS A 181 24.17 -26.15 -35.10
N THR A 182 24.10 -26.93 -34.01
CA THR A 182 23.47 -26.55 -32.73
C THR A 182 24.31 -25.57 -31.92
N ARG A 183 23.75 -25.03 -30.83
CA ARG A 183 24.45 -24.25 -29.80
C ARG A 183 24.26 -24.88 -28.44
N ALA A 184 25.33 -24.93 -27.64
CA ALA A 184 25.28 -25.56 -26.33
C ALA A 184 24.64 -24.61 -25.30
N LEU A 185 23.57 -25.06 -24.66
CA LEU A 185 23.05 -24.49 -23.42
C LEU A 185 23.80 -25.11 -22.24
N ARG A 186 24.53 -24.31 -21.48
CA ARG A 186 25.46 -24.78 -20.43
C ARG A 186 24.97 -24.49 -19.02
N ALA A 187 25.44 -25.26 -18.05
CA ALA A 187 25.10 -25.07 -16.64
C ALA A 187 25.62 -23.74 -16.06
N GLU A 188 26.81 -23.31 -16.49
CA GLU A 188 27.49 -22.11 -15.98
C GLU A 188 28.04 -21.28 -17.16
N PRO A 189 28.39 -19.98 -16.98
CA PRO A 189 28.90 -19.11 -18.03
C PRO A 189 30.37 -19.41 -18.40
N THR A 190 30.67 -20.67 -18.73
CA THR A 190 31.98 -21.13 -19.16
C THR A 190 31.87 -22.30 -20.13
N VAL A 191 32.81 -22.40 -21.08
CA VAL A 191 32.88 -23.57 -21.98
C VAL A 191 33.24 -24.87 -21.27
N LYS A 192 33.65 -24.80 -20.01
CA LYS A 192 33.97 -25.98 -19.19
C LYS A 192 32.75 -26.61 -18.52
N ALA A 193 31.65 -25.89 -18.45
CA ALA A 193 30.42 -26.38 -17.84
C ALA A 193 29.79 -27.50 -18.69
N VAL A 194 29.09 -28.40 -18.02
CA VAL A 194 28.28 -29.43 -18.67
C VAL A 194 27.20 -28.80 -19.55
N ILE A 195 26.78 -29.53 -20.57
CA ILE A 195 25.75 -29.11 -21.53
C ILE A 195 24.41 -29.68 -21.07
N TYR A 196 23.43 -28.82 -20.86
CA TYR A 196 22.06 -29.20 -20.53
C TYR A 196 21.23 -29.52 -21.77
N ALA A 197 21.45 -28.78 -22.85
CA ALA A 197 20.75 -29.01 -24.10
C ALA A 197 21.55 -28.49 -25.31
N ASP A 198 21.28 -29.06 -26.47
CA ASP A 198 21.72 -28.54 -27.77
C ASP A 198 20.57 -27.79 -28.44
N LEU A 199 20.71 -26.46 -28.53
CA LEU A 199 19.74 -25.59 -29.17
C LEU A 199 19.85 -25.74 -30.70
N PRO A 200 18.79 -26.17 -31.40
CA PRO A 200 18.82 -26.27 -32.86
C PRO A 200 18.95 -24.88 -33.51
N PRO A 201 19.33 -24.80 -34.80
CA PRO A 201 19.28 -23.54 -35.54
C PRO A 201 17.88 -22.94 -35.51
N GLU A 202 17.80 -21.61 -35.41
CA GLU A 202 16.56 -20.85 -35.35
C GLU A 202 15.68 -21.08 -34.10
N GLU A 203 16.20 -21.75 -33.08
CA GLU A 203 15.53 -21.89 -31.77
C GLU A 203 15.41 -20.54 -31.08
N GLU A 204 14.21 -20.24 -30.57
CA GLU A 204 13.95 -19.05 -29.76
C GLU A 204 14.10 -19.35 -28.27
N VAL A 205 14.80 -18.46 -27.56
CA VAL A 205 14.98 -18.54 -26.10
C VAL A 205 14.65 -17.20 -25.45
N MET A 206 14.14 -17.25 -24.23
CA MET A 206 13.95 -16.06 -23.39
C MET A 206 15.29 -15.74 -22.71
N ILE A 207 15.69 -14.48 -22.70
CA ILE A 207 16.94 -13.99 -22.09
C ILE A 207 16.58 -13.26 -20.79
N TRP A 208 17.19 -13.69 -19.68
CA TRP A 208 16.91 -13.19 -18.34
C TRP A 208 18.07 -12.41 -17.72
N GLY A 209 19.28 -12.54 -18.29
CA GLY A 209 20.46 -11.82 -17.81
C GLY A 209 21.66 -12.01 -18.71
N GLU A 210 22.72 -11.25 -18.42
CA GLU A 210 24.02 -11.35 -19.08
C GLU A 210 25.12 -11.39 -18.02
N GLU A 211 26.05 -12.33 -18.15
CA GLU A 211 27.21 -12.46 -17.27
C GLU A 211 28.43 -12.93 -18.07
N ASN A 212 29.57 -12.25 -17.93
CA ASN A 212 30.86 -12.67 -18.50
C ASN A 212 30.84 -13.01 -20.02
N GLY A 213 30.00 -12.32 -20.79
CA GLY A 213 29.84 -12.56 -22.25
C GLY A 213 28.91 -13.72 -22.60
N TRP A 214 28.13 -14.21 -21.63
CA TRP A 214 27.10 -15.22 -21.79
C TRP A 214 25.73 -14.64 -21.45
N TYR A 215 24.72 -15.08 -22.17
CA TYR A 215 23.33 -14.85 -21.80
C TYR A 215 22.85 -15.99 -20.93
N TYR A 216 22.20 -15.65 -19.80
CA TYR A 216 21.36 -16.58 -19.06
C TYR A 216 20.00 -16.63 -19.74
N VAL A 217 19.63 -17.81 -20.24
CA VAL A 217 18.47 -18.02 -21.10
C VAL A 217 17.59 -19.15 -20.62
N GLN A 218 16.33 -19.17 -21.05
CA GLN A 218 15.36 -20.23 -20.83
C GLN A 218 14.76 -20.68 -22.18
N GLN A 219 14.72 -22.00 -22.40
CA GLN A 219 13.99 -22.58 -23.53
C GLN A 219 12.47 -22.56 -23.27
N LYS A 220 11.64 -22.42 -24.31
CA LYS A 220 10.16 -22.44 -24.17
C LYS A 220 9.66 -23.70 -23.47
N ASP A 221 10.20 -24.85 -23.88
CA ASP A 221 9.83 -26.17 -23.38
C ASP A 221 10.91 -26.79 -22.47
N GLY A 222 11.86 -26.01 -21.98
CA GLY A 222 13.08 -26.60 -21.40
C GLY A 222 13.70 -25.78 -20.28
N TYR A 223 14.96 -26.13 -20.01
CA TYR A 223 15.69 -25.65 -18.85
C TYR A 223 16.22 -24.23 -19.05
N THR A 224 16.70 -23.68 -17.95
CA THR A 224 17.52 -22.48 -17.95
C THR A 224 19.00 -22.85 -18.03
N GLY A 225 19.82 -21.94 -18.54
CA GLY A 225 21.26 -22.13 -18.64
C GLY A 225 21.94 -20.97 -19.37
N TYR A 226 23.19 -21.17 -19.76
CA TYR A 226 24.04 -20.14 -20.35
C TYR A 226 24.40 -20.44 -21.81
N VAL A 227 24.27 -19.44 -22.67
CA VAL A 227 24.70 -19.48 -24.08
C VAL A 227 25.60 -18.29 -24.37
N ARG A 228 26.67 -18.47 -25.16
CA ARG A 228 27.57 -17.36 -25.50
C ARG A 228 26.81 -16.27 -26.23
N LYS A 229 27.06 -15.01 -25.90
CA LYS A 229 26.43 -13.86 -26.56
C LYS A 229 26.66 -13.84 -28.08
N SER A 230 27.84 -14.25 -28.53
CA SER A 230 28.18 -14.38 -29.96
C SER A 230 27.41 -15.49 -30.69
N GLU A 231 26.71 -16.36 -29.96
CA GLU A 231 25.98 -17.50 -30.49
C GLU A 231 24.46 -17.29 -30.57
N LEU A 232 23.98 -16.12 -30.13
CA LEU A 232 22.57 -15.71 -30.19
C LEU A 232 22.43 -14.38 -30.93
N ILE A 233 21.32 -14.24 -31.66
CA ILE A 233 20.88 -13.00 -32.30
C ILE A 233 19.69 -12.50 -31.49
N LEU A 234 19.74 -11.25 -31.03
CA LEU A 234 18.59 -10.63 -30.35
C LEU A 234 17.43 -10.49 -31.35
N SER A 235 16.24 -10.93 -30.93
CA SER A 235 15.06 -11.04 -31.79
C SER A 235 14.06 -9.91 -31.53
N ARG A 236 13.45 -9.91 -30.34
CA ARG A 236 12.43 -8.91 -29.94
C ARG A 236 12.43 -8.71 -28.43
N ILE A 237 11.76 -7.66 -28.00
CA ILE A 237 11.32 -7.50 -26.61
C ILE A 237 9.80 -7.63 -26.62
N GLU A 238 9.30 -8.55 -25.83
CA GLU A 238 7.87 -8.77 -25.63
C GLU A 238 7.48 -8.20 -24.27
N THR A 239 6.72 -7.11 -24.26
CA THR A 239 6.15 -6.56 -23.04
C THR A 239 4.80 -7.19 -22.82
N ILE A 240 4.63 -7.90 -21.71
CA ILE A 240 3.32 -8.44 -21.32
C ILE A 240 2.43 -7.23 -21.02
N PRO A 241 1.30 -7.07 -21.73
CA PRO A 241 0.41 -5.95 -21.49
C PRO A 241 0.05 -5.87 -20.00
N ASN A 242 0.22 -4.70 -19.40
CA ASN A 242 -0.45 -4.44 -18.13
C ASN A 242 -1.95 -4.66 -18.32
N PRO A 243 -2.68 -5.09 -17.28
CA PRO A 243 -4.12 -4.92 -17.34
C PRO A 243 -4.37 -3.46 -17.69
N VAL A 244 -5.25 -3.18 -18.65
CA VAL A 244 -5.71 -1.81 -18.88
C VAL A 244 -6.19 -1.37 -17.50
N LYS A 245 -5.42 -0.51 -16.82
CA LYS A 245 -5.92 0.15 -15.63
C LYS A 245 -7.16 0.85 -16.15
N GLU A 246 -8.34 0.40 -15.72
CA GLU A 246 -9.45 1.32 -15.66
C GLU A 246 -8.92 2.57 -14.96
N LYS A 247 -9.25 3.72 -15.55
CA LYS A 247 -8.63 5.03 -15.32
C LYS A 247 -8.16 5.16 -13.88
N GLU A 248 -6.93 5.63 -13.67
CA GLU A 248 -6.43 6.00 -12.33
C GLU A 248 -7.60 6.51 -11.49
N HIS A 249 -7.92 5.83 -10.39
CA HIS A 249 -9.01 6.23 -9.49
C HIS A 249 -8.80 7.68 -9.07
N LEU A 250 -9.35 8.60 -9.87
CA LEU A 250 -9.39 10.00 -9.52
C LEU A 250 -10.44 10.04 -8.42
N PRO A 251 -10.09 10.51 -7.21
CA PRO A 251 -11.06 10.59 -6.12
C PRO A 251 -12.30 11.29 -6.68
N TRP A 252 -13.43 10.61 -6.56
CA TRP A 252 -14.69 11.14 -7.07
C TRP A 252 -14.86 12.53 -6.47
N LYS A 253 -15.06 13.57 -7.29
CA LYS A 253 -15.25 14.97 -6.86
C LYS A 253 -16.74 15.32 -6.85
N PRO A 254 -17.57 14.69 -6.00
CA PRO A 254 -19.01 14.80 -6.13
C PRO A 254 -19.53 16.22 -5.83
N THR A 255 -18.73 17.05 -5.16
CA THR A 255 -19.06 18.44 -4.83
C THR A 255 -18.71 19.43 -5.95
N GLY A 256 -17.83 19.05 -6.90
CA GLY A 256 -17.31 19.97 -7.93
C GLY A 256 -16.38 21.08 -7.43
N SER A 257 -16.09 21.12 -6.11
CA SER A 257 -15.23 22.09 -5.43
C SER A 257 -14.36 21.39 -4.36
N ARG A 258 -13.47 22.12 -3.67
CA ARG A 258 -12.76 21.55 -2.52
C ARG A 258 -13.76 21.15 -1.43
N ILE A 259 -13.47 20.08 -0.71
CA ILE A 259 -14.36 19.60 0.34
C ILE A 259 -14.28 20.53 1.55
N ASN A 260 -15.44 20.93 2.05
CA ASN A 260 -15.60 21.55 3.36
C ASN A 260 -16.55 20.65 4.13
N LEU A 261 -15.96 19.78 4.94
CA LEU A 261 -16.66 18.79 5.74
C LEU A 261 -16.71 19.23 7.20
N THR A 262 -17.80 18.91 7.90
CA THR A 262 -17.82 18.96 9.36
C THR A 262 -18.40 17.69 9.94
N TRP A 263 -17.79 17.21 11.01
CA TRP A 263 -18.40 16.13 11.79
C TRP A 263 -19.54 16.68 12.65
N GLN A 264 -20.61 15.88 12.74
CA GLN A 264 -21.74 16.11 13.62
C GLN A 264 -21.72 15.03 14.71
N GLN A 265 -21.43 15.45 15.94
CA GLN A 265 -21.55 14.55 17.09
C GLN A 265 -23.02 14.14 17.26
N VAL A 266 -23.25 12.83 17.40
CA VAL A 266 -24.58 12.23 17.61
C VAL A 266 -24.47 11.26 18.79
N THR A 267 -25.46 11.28 19.66
CA THR A 267 -25.54 10.34 20.79
C THR A 267 -26.91 9.67 20.81
N ALA A 268 -26.98 8.43 21.29
CA ALA A 268 -28.25 7.71 21.42
C ALA A 268 -29.24 8.39 22.38
N ALA A 269 -28.74 9.24 23.29
CA ALA A 269 -29.54 9.89 24.31
C ALA A 269 -30.37 11.07 23.79
N LYS A 270 -29.96 11.72 22.68
CA LYS A 270 -30.62 12.93 22.20
C LYS A 270 -30.42 13.16 20.70
N ALA A 271 -31.54 13.26 19.98
CA ALA A 271 -31.55 13.67 18.58
C ALA A 271 -31.02 15.10 18.41
N VAL A 272 -30.40 15.37 17.25
CA VAL A 272 -29.86 16.69 16.94
C VAL A 272 -31.00 17.63 16.55
N ASP A 273 -31.16 18.71 17.31
CA ASP A 273 -32.16 19.73 17.03
C ASP A 273 -31.69 20.66 15.91
N THR A 274 -32.09 20.34 14.66
CA THR A 274 -31.69 21.07 13.46
C THR A 274 -32.24 22.50 13.40
N THR A 275 -33.27 22.84 14.20
CA THR A 275 -33.83 24.19 14.26
C THR A 275 -32.87 25.20 14.89
N LYS A 276 -31.88 24.72 15.64
CA LYS A 276 -30.82 25.53 16.26
C LYS A 276 -29.58 25.65 15.39
N ILE A 277 -29.53 24.99 14.24
CA ILE A 277 -28.38 25.04 13.35
C ILE A 277 -28.54 26.21 12.37
N GLY A 278 -27.69 27.22 12.55
CA GLY A 278 -27.61 28.40 11.69
C GLY A 278 -27.18 28.08 10.24
N PRO A 279 -27.03 29.11 9.39
CA PRO A 279 -26.40 28.94 8.09
C PRO A 279 -24.93 28.51 8.24
N MET A 280 -24.46 27.65 7.32
CA MET A 280 -23.06 27.21 7.26
C MET A 280 -22.54 27.44 5.82
N PRO A 281 -22.34 28.72 5.44
CA PRO A 281 -21.87 29.06 4.09
C PRO A 281 -20.62 28.26 3.69
N GLY A 282 -20.58 27.83 2.43
CA GLY A 282 -19.49 27.03 1.87
C GLY A 282 -19.38 25.58 2.35
N LEU A 283 -20.19 25.13 3.33
CA LEU A 283 -20.24 23.71 3.72
C LEU A 283 -20.86 22.90 2.58
N ASN A 284 -20.24 21.78 2.21
CA ASN A 284 -20.76 20.87 1.19
C ASN A 284 -20.91 19.42 1.65
N VAL A 285 -20.28 19.03 2.77
CA VAL A 285 -20.42 17.68 3.35
C VAL A 285 -20.66 17.77 4.86
N ILE A 286 -21.61 16.97 5.36
CA ILE A 286 -21.80 16.76 6.80
C ILE A 286 -21.62 15.29 7.14
N SER A 287 -20.89 15.02 8.23
CA SER A 287 -20.53 13.67 8.67
C SER A 287 -21.09 13.35 10.05
N PRO A 288 -22.35 12.88 10.14
CA PRO A 288 -22.96 12.53 11.42
C PRO A 288 -22.51 11.16 11.94
N GLN A 289 -22.23 11.06 13.24
CA GLN A 289 -21.82 9.82 13.93
C GLN A 289 -22.98 8.82 14.09
N TRP A 290 -23.46 8.28 12.97
CA TRP A 290 -24.67 7.46 12.93
C TRP A 290 -24.44 5.97 13.12
N PHE A 291 -23.32 5.43 12.66
CA PHE A 291 -23.08 3.99 12.74
C PHE A 291 -22.00 3.68 13.78
N HIS A 292 -22.25 2.68 14.62
CA HIS A 292 -21.32 2.27 15.67
C HIS A 292 -21.17 0.75 15.69
N LEU A 293 -19.95 0.26 15.86
CA LEU A 293 -19.70 -1.17 16.04
C LEU A 293 -20.27 -1.64 17.38
N LEU A 294 -21.33 -2.44 17.33
CA LEU A 294 -22.06 -2.88 18.53
C LEU A 294 -21.33 -4.01 19.26
N ASP A 295 -20.74 -4.96 18.51
CA ASP A 295 -20.10 -6.15 19.07
C ASP A 295 -18.99 -6.72 18.17
N GLY A 296 -18.30 -7.76 18.66
CA GLY A 296 -17.25 -8.47 17.94
C GLY A 296 -17.76 -9.40 16.84
N GLU A 297 -19.08 -9.53 16.66
CA GLU A 297 -19.70 -10.32 15.59
C GLU A 297 -20.07 -9.47 14.37
N GLY A 298 -19.68 -8.19 14.37
CA GLY A 298 -19.90 -7.26 13.27
C GLY A 298 -21.33 -6.72 13.18
N ASN A 299 -22.12 -6.75 14.27
CA ASN A 299 -23.41 -6.05 14.30
C ASN A 299 -23.19 -4.53 14.48
N LEU A 300 -24.05 -3.73 13.85
CA LEU A 300 -23.96 -2.27 13.92
C LEU A 300 -25.15 -1.67 14.67
N GLN A 301 -24.88 -0.68 15.52
CA GLN A 301 -25.91 0.23 16.01
C GLN A 301 -26.11 1.35 14.98
N ASN A 302 -27.37 1.67 14.71
CA ASN A 302 -27.78 2.69 13.76
C ASN A 302 -28.54 3.81 14.49
N LEU A 303 -27.98 5.02 14.44
CA LEU A 303 -28.52 6.25 15.01
C LEU A 303 -28.97 7.25 13.94
N ALA A 304 -29.12 6.80 12.69
CA ALA A 304 -29.53 7.66 11.60
C ALA A 304 -30.92 8.27 11.85
N ASP A 305 -31.04 9.55 11.52
CA ASP A 305 -32.25 10.34 11.73
C ASP A 305 -32.76 10.85 10.37
N PRO A 306 -33.89 10.31 9.86
CA PRO A 306 -34.48 10.76 8.59
C PRO A 306 -34.85 12.25 8.56
N ALA A 307 -35.19 12.87 9.69
CA ALA A 307 -35.49 14.30 9.75
C ALA A 307 -34.21 15.14 9.59
N TYR A 308 -33.12 14.69 10.22
CA TYR A 308 -31.79 15.31 10.03
C TYR A 308 -31.30 15.14 8.60
N LEU A 309 -31.45 13.94 8.02
CA LEU A 309 -31.11 13.66 6.62
C LEU A 309 -31.83 14.61 5.67
N LYS A 310 -33.16 14.73 5.82
CA LYS A 310 -33.96 15.64 5.00
C LYS A 310 -33.46 17.09 5.14
N TRP A 311 -33.21 17.54 6.37
CA TRP A 311 -32.66 18.87 6.62
C TRP A 311 -31.31 19.10 5.92
N ALA A 312 -30.42 18.10 5.92
CA ALA A 312 -29.12 18.19 5.26
C ALA A 312 -29.27 18.28 3.73
N HIS A 313 -30.10 17.40 3.14
CA HIS A 313 -30.37 17.40 1.70
C HIS A 313 -31.10 18.67 1.23
N ASP A 314 -32.06 19.19 2.00
CA ASP A 314 -32.75 20.46 1.69
C ASP A 314 -31.77 21.65 1.63
N ARG A 315 -30.60 21.54 2.28
CA ARG A 315 -29.51 22.52 2.25
C ARG A 315 -28.43 22.21 1.23
N GLY A 316 -28.58 21.15 0.44
CA GLY A 316 -27.64 20.74 -0.59
C GLY A 316 -26.36 20.07 -0.05
N TYR A 317 -26.34 19.66 1.21
CA TYR A 317 -25.19 18.94 1.77
C TYR A 317 -25.23 17.49 1.34
N GLN A 318 -24.04 16.95 1.04
CA GLN A 318 -23.85 15.51 1.07
C GLN A 318 -23.78 15.02 2.52
N VAL A 319 -24.28 13.82 2.76
CA VAL A 319 -24.18 13.13 4.04
C VAL A 319 -23.22 11.96 3.88
N TRP A 320 -22.04 12.09 4.49
CA TRP A 320 -21.05 11.02 4.60
C TRP A 320 -21.14 10.44 6.01
N ALA A 321 -21.98 9.43 6.21
CA ALA A 321 -22.28 8.95 7.56
C ALA A 321 -21.03 8.32 8.20
N LEU A 322 -20.71 8.77 9.41
CA LEU A 322 -19.57 8.26 10.15
C LEU A 322 -19.89 6.89 10.77
N PHE A 323 -18.96 5.95 10.58
CA PHE A 323 -18.95 4.62 11.17
C PHE A 323 -17.81 4.47 12.16
N SER A 324 -18.14 4.46 13.45
CA SER A 324 -17.17 4.39 14.55
C SER A 324 -17.00 2.98 15.09
N ASN A 325 -15.77 2.63 15.48
CA ASN A 325 -15.52 1.42 16.28
C ASN A 325 -15.70 1.65 17.79
N GLY A 326 -16.05 2.87 18.21
CA GLY A 326 -16.29 3.24 19.60
C GLY A 326 -15.04 3.19 20.49
N PHE A 327 -13.83 3.25 19.92
CA PHE A 327 -12.55 3.17 20.64
C PHE A 327 -12.32 1.84 21.41
N GLU A 328 -13.02 0.76 21.05
CA GLU A 328 -12.97 -0.53 21.74
C GLU A 328 -12.05 -1.55 21.01
N PRO A 329 -10.74 -1.64 21.35
CA PRO A 329 -9.75 -2.43 20.58
C PRO A 329 -10.09 -3.92 20.50
N LYS A 330 -10.55 -4.51 21.61
CA LYS A 330 -10.88 -5.93 21.67
C LYS A 330 -12.08 -6.26 20.77
N ARG A 331 -13.14 -5.46 20.86
CA ARG A 331 -14.34 -5.59 20.02
C ARG A 331 -13.97 -5.44 18.54
N THR A 332 -13.12 -4.46 18.24
CA THR A 332 -12.66 -4.19 16.87
C THR A 332 -11.86 -5.37 16.31
N ALA A 333 -10.92 -5.92 17.09
CA ALA A 333 -10.15 -7.11 16.68
C ALA A 333 -11.04 -8.31 16.38
N GLU A 334 -12.04 -8.57 17.21
CA GLU A 334 -13.01 -9.65 17.00
C GLU A 334 -13.82 -9.43 15.72
N ALA A 335 -14.32 -8.20 15.48
CA ALA A 335 -15.12 -7.88 14.31
C ALA A 335 -14.32 -7.92 12.99
N LEU A 336 -13.03 -7.58 13.01
CA LEU A 336 -12.17 -7.59 11.82
C LEU A 336 -11.57 -8.98 11.50
N SER A 337 -11.65 -9.93 12.43
CA SER A 337 -10.90 -11.19 12.39
C SER A 337 -11.19 -12.12 11.19
N THR A 338 -12.38 -12.08 10.60
CA THR A 338 -12.77 -12.97 9.50
C THR A 338 -13.54 -12.24 8.40
N TYR A 339 -13.47 -12.75 7.17
CA TYR A 339 -14.23 -12.26 6.02
C TYR A 339 -15.71 -12.16 6.34
N ASP A 340 -16.30 -13.19 6.96
CA ASP A 340 -17.74 -13.21 7.21
C ASP A 340 -18.17 -12.11 8.20
N ARG A 341 -17.35 -11.78 9.21
CA ARG A 341 -17.63 -10.66 10.14
C ARG A 341 -17.43 -9.30 9.48
N ARG A 342 -16.35 -9.13 8.69
CA ARG A 342 -16.10 -7.93 7.90
C ARG A 342 -17.22 -7.67 6.89
N MET A 343 -17.61 -8.70 6.14
CA MET A 343 -18.67 -8.63 5.15
C MET A 343 -20.04 -8.39 5.79
N LYS A 344 -20.29 -8.88 6.99
CA LYS A 344 -21.51 -8.57 7.74
C LYS A 344 -21.60 -7.08 8.08
N MET A 345 -20.51 -6.44 8.49
CA MET A 345 -20.48 -4.99 8.70
C MET A 345 -20.72 -4.24 7.38
N ILE A 346 -20.01 -4.62 6.31
CA ILE A 346 -20.12 -3.98 4.99
C ILE A 346 -21.55 -4.07 4.44
N LYS A 347 -22.22 -5.23 4.54
CA LYS A 347 -23.60 -5.41 4.09
C LYS A 347 -24.60 -4.54 4.83
N GLN A 348 -24.43 -4.36 6.15
CA GLN A 348 -25.28 -3.46 6.91
C GLN A 348 -25.07 -2.01 6.46
N LEU A 349 -23.82 -1.58 6.25
CA LEU A 349 -23.52 -0.24 5.74
C LEU A 349 -24.11 0.00 4.35
N LEU A 350 -24.00 -0.96 3.42
CA LEU A 350 -24.64 -0.90 2.10
C LEU A 350 -26.16 -0.74 2.21
N ALA A 351 -26.80 -1.56 3.05
CA ALA A 351 -28.24 -1.50 3.25
C ALA A 351 -28.68 -0.17 3.88
N TYR A 352 -27.92 0.35 4.85
CA TYR A 352 -28.21 1.65 5.46
C TYR A 352 -27.94 2.80 4.49
N ALA A 353 -26.87 2.74 3.70
CA ALA A 353 -26.57 3.77 2.72
C ALA A 353 -27.66 3.88 1.66
N GLU A 354 -28.17 2.76 1.15
CA GLU A 354 -29.32 2.74 0.25
C GLU A 354 -30.59 3.27 0.94
N MET A 355 -30.91 2.76 2.14
CA MET A 355 -32.11 3.14 2.90
C MET A 355 -32.17 4.64 3.21
N TYR A 356 -31.03 5.25 3.52
CA TYR A 356 -30.92 6.67 3.85
C TYR A 356 -30.44 7.51 2.66
N SER A 357 -30.32 6.93 1.46
CA SER A 357 -29.84 7.62 0.26
C SER A 357 -28.58 8.45 0.53
N LEU A 358 -27.61 7.86 1.24
CA LEU A 358 -26.36 8.53 1.61
C LEU A 358 -25.50 8.77 0.37
N GLN A 359 -24.55 9.69 0.48
CA GLN A 359 -23.55 9.93 -0.58
C GLN A 359 -22.16 9.45 -0.19
N GLY A 360 -21.95 9.03 1.07
CA GLY A 360 -20.70 8.42 1.48
C GLY A 360 -20.74 7.79 2.87
N ILE A 361 -19.63 7.12 3.21
CA ILE A 361 -19.34 6.55 4.52
C ILE A 361 -17.95 7.05 4.96
N ASN A 362 -17.87 7.58 6.18
CA ASN A 362 -16.61 7.97 6.81
C ASN A 362 -16.24 6.97 7.90
N ILE A 363 -15.11 6.29 7.77
CA ILE A 363 -14.64 5.29 8.73
C ILE A 363 -13.84 5.98 9.84
N ASP A 364 -14.29 5.82 11.08
CA ASP A 364 -13.66 6.41 12.28
C ASP A 364 -13.23 5.29 13.24
N PHE A 365 -12.12 4.64 12.89
CA PHE A 365 -11.62 3.44 13.57
C PHE A 365 -10.34 3.79 14.35
N GLU A 366 -10.51 4.05 15.65
CA GLU A 366 -9.47 4.50 16.55
C GLU A 366 -9.15 3.48 17.65
N ASN A 367 -7.99 3.63 18.31
CA ASN A 367 -7.58 2.77 19.43
C ASN A 367 -7.58 1.27 19.06
N ILE A 368 -6.83 0.89 18.02
CA ILE A 368 -6.75 -0.49 17.51
C ILE A 368 -5.41 -1.12 17.86
N TYR A 369 -5.39 -2.41 18.19
CA TYR A 369 -4.14 -3.13 18.42
C TYR A 369 -3.29 -3.17 17.14
N LEU A 370 -1.98 -2.90 17.25
CA LEU A 370 -1.05 -2.88 16.12
C LEU A 370 -1.08 -4.16 15.28
N LYS A 371 -1.28 -5.33 15.89
CA LYS A 371 -1.40 -6.61 15.19
C LYS A 371 -2.60 -6.72 14.24
N GLU A 372 -3.62 -5.87 14.42
CA GLU A 372 -4.83 -5.84 13.57
C GLU A 372 -4.68 -4.90 12.37
N LYS A 373 -3.51 -4.27 12.19
CA LYS A 373 -3.19 -3.39 11.06
C LYS A 373 -3.61 -3.98 9.72
N GLU A 374 -3.23 -5.23 9.44
CA GLU A 374 -3.56 -5.90 8.18
C GLU A 374 -5.06 -6.22 8.05
N ASN A 375 -5.74 -6.47 9.16
CA ASN A 375 -7.18 -6.74 9.16
C ASN A 375 -8.01 -5.47 8.90
N LEU A 376 -7.55 -4.32 9.39
CA LEU A 376 -8.14 -3.02 9.05
C LEU A 376 -7.96 -2.69 7.56
N VAL A 377 -6.75 -2.88 7.03
CA VAL A 377 -6.49 -2.68 5.58
C VAL A 377 -7.38 -3.60 4.75
N GLN A 378 -7.47 -4.87 5.12
CA GLN A 378 -8.32 -5.84 4.42
C GLN A 378 -9.80 -5.45 4.46
N PHE A 379 -10.29 -4.97 5.61
CA PHE A 379 -11.67 -4.47 5.74
C PHE A 379 -11.97 -3.32 4.78
N VAL A 380 -11.07 -2.34 4.70
CA VAL A 380 -11.22 -1.21 3.78
C VAL A 380 -11.16 -1.68 2.31
N ARG A 381 -10.25 -2.60 1.98
CA ARG A 381 -10.12 -3.20 0.62
C ARG A 381 -11.35 -3.99 0.19
N GLU A 382 -12.07 -4.60 1.13
CA GLU A 382 -13.32 -5.31 0.85
C GLU A 382 -14.51 -4.34 0.79
N MET A 383 -14.49 -3.28 1.60
CA MET A 383 -15.60 -2.32 1.69
C MET A 383 -15.70 -1.43 0.45
N VAL A 384 -14.57 -0.85 0.03
CA VAL A 384 -14.56 0.21 -0.98
C VAL A 384 -15.19 -0.20 -2.31
N PRO A 385 -14.79 -1.34 -2.94
CA PRO A 385 -15.38 -1.74 -4.21
C PRO A 385 -16.90 -1.89 -4.17
N LEU A 386 -17.43 -2.39 -3.04
CA LEU A 386 -18.85 -2.61 -2.85
C LEU A 386 -19.62 -1.30 -2.64
N LEU A 387 -19.06 -0.34 -1.88
CA LEU A 387 -19.65 0.99 -1.73
C LEU A 387 -19.61 1.78 -3.04
N HIS A 388 -18.55 1.60 -3.84
CA HIS A 388 -18.44 2.21 -5.18
C HIS A 388 -19.49 1.68 -6.17
N GLU A 389 -19.93 0.41 -6.07
CA GLU A 389 -21.08 -0.10 -6.86
C GLU A 389 -22.37 0.70 -6.59
N GLN A 390 -22.49 1.33 -5.42
CA GLN A 390 -23.61 2.20 -5.03
C GLN A 390 -23.34 3.69 -5.27
N ASN A 391 -22.22 4.05 -5.90
CA ASN A 391 -21.76 5.44 -6.08
C ASN A 391 -21.63 6.19 -4.74
N LEU A 392 -21.05 5.54 -3.73
CA LEU A 392 -20.77 6.16 -2.43
C LEU A 392 -19.31 6.57 -2.33
N VAL A 393 -19.05 7.75 -1.78
CA VAL A 393 -17.70 8.15 -1.35
C VAL A 393 -17.30 7.31 -0.14
N VAL A 394 -16.06 6.83 -0.11
CA VAL A 394 -15.47 6.20 1.07
C VAL A 394 -14.31 7.02 1.59
N SER A 395 -14.39 7.41 2.85
CA SER A 395 -13.35 8.16 3.52
C SER A 395 -12.97 7.53 4.86
N ILE A 396 -11.80 7.90 5.37
CA ILE A 396 -11.30 7.38 6.64
C ILE A 396 -10.57 8.46 7.45
N ASP A 397 -10.86 8.50 8.74
CA ASP A 397 -10.17 9.35 9.70
C ASP A 397 -8.82 8.72 10.05
N VAL A 398 -7.75 9.51 9.97
CA VAL A 398 -6.39 9.08 10.30
C VAL A 398 -5.68 10.03 11.24
N ALA A 399 -4.99 9.49 12.23
CA ALA A 399 -4.15 10.25 13.14
C ALA A 399 -2.92 10.82 12.42
N VAL A 400 -2.28 11.81 13.03
CA VAL A 400 -0.91 12.20 12.67
C VAL A 400 0.11 11.10 13.05
N LYS A 401 1.34 11.18 12.53
CA LYS A 401 2.43 10.25 12.88
C LYS A 401 3.09 10.67 14.20
N ASP A 402 2.85 9.92 15.27
CA ASP A 402 3.44 10.18 16.61
C ASP A 402 4.23 8.99 17.20
N GLY A 403 4.20 7.83 16.52
CA GLY A 403 4.88 6.60 16.96
C GLY A 403 4.08 5.73 17.94
N SER A 404 2.90 6.16 18.40
CA SER A 404 2.03 5.37 19.26
C SER A 404 1.47 4.17 18.52
N GLU A 405 1.51 2.99 19.15
CA GLU A 405 1.07 1.74 18.54
C GLU A 405 -0.43 1.73 18.25
N MET A 406 -1.23 2.20 19.22
CA MET A 406 -2.69 2.14 19.17
C MET A 406 -3.36 3.44 18.72
N TYR A 407 -2.59 4.51 18.51
CA TYR A 407 -3.11 5.76 17.94
C TYR A 407 -2.68 5.95 16.48
N SER A 408 -1.46 5.55 16.09
CA SER A 408 -0.91 5.95 14.78
C SER A 408 -0.26 4.82 13.97
N ARG A 409 0.53 3.93 14.58
CA ARG A 409 1.30 2.90 13.84
C ARG A 409 0.44 1.78 13.28
N PHE A 410 -0.74 1.51 13.86
CA PHE A 410 -1.68 0.53 13.33
C PHE A 410 -2.28 0.97 11.98
N MET A 411 -2.29 2.28 11.68
CA MET A 411 -2.87 2.81 10.46
C MET A 411 -1.85 2.70 9.30
N ASP A 412 -2.03 1.72 8.42
CA ASP A 412 -1.29 1.65 7.16
C ASP A 412 -1.82 2.70 6.17
N ARG A 413 -1.42 3.95 6.37
CA ARG A 413 -1.90 5.11 5.59
C ARG A 413 -1.65 4.94 4.10
N ARG A 414 -0.54 4.30 3.71
CA ARG A 414 -0.26 3.99 2.30
C ARG A 414 -1.28 3.00 1.75
N ALA A 415 -1.42 1.84 2.40
CA ALA A 415 -2.29 0.78 1.91
C ALA A 415 -3.77 1.18 1.90
N VAL A 416 -4.26 1.94 2.89
CA VAL A 416 -5.64 2.45 2.85
C VAL A 416 -5.79 3.61 1.86
N GLY A 417 -4.80 4.49 1.76
CA GLY A 417 -4.78 5.64 0.84
C GLY A 417 -4.76 5.25 -0.64
N GLU A 418 -4.30 4.04 -0.97
CA GLU A 418 -4.42 3.45 -2.30
C GLU A 418 -5.87 3.13 -2.69
N VAL A 419 -6.77 2.97 -1.71
CA VAL A 419 -8.12 2.41 -1.92
C VAL A 419 -9.22 3.43 -1.65
N VAL A 420 -9.21 4.12 -0.51
CA VAL A 420 -10.26 5.10 -0.14
C VAL A 420 -10.26 6.31 -1.07
N ASP A 421 -11.36 7.05 -1.14
CA ASP A 421 -11.41 8.32 -1.89
C ASP A 421 -10.66 9.42 -1.14
N TYR A 422 -10.90 9.53 0.17
CA TYR A 422 -10.38 10.61 1.00
C TYR A 422 -9.85 10.12 2.35
N MET A 423 -8.84 10.81 2.87
CA MET A 423 -8.31 10.62 4.22
C MET A 423 -8.39 11.94 5.00
N MET A 424 -9.14 11.93 6.09
CA MET A 424 -9.25 13.06 7.00
C MET A 424 -8.12 12.96 8.01
N VAL A 425 -7.12 13.83 7.88
CA VAL A 425 -6.02 13.82 8.83
C VAL A 425 -6.47 14.60 10.06
N MET A 426 -6.59 13.92 11.19
CA MET A 426 -6.95 14.48 12.49
C MET A 426 -5.79 15.31 13.05
N THR A 427 -5.51 16.45 12.41
CA THR A 427 -4.50 17.43 12.81
C THR A 427 -5.02 18.31 13.94
N TYR A 428 -5.45 17.67 15.02
CA TYR A 428 -5.82 18.27 16.31
C TYR A 428 -5.48 17.31 17.45
N ASP A 429 -5.65 17.77 18.68
CA ASP A 429 -5.18 17.12 19.91
C ASP A 429 -3.66 16.93 20.00
N GLU A 430 -2.88 17.87 19.47
CA GLU A 430 -1.43 17.98 19.72
C GLU A 430 -1.14 17.96 21.24
N HIS A 431 -1.94 18.71 22.00
CA HIS A 431 -2.00 18.64 23.45
C HIS A 431 -3.42 18.22 23.89
N TRP A 432 -3.59 16.92 24.15
CA TRP A 432 -4.87 16.28 24.50
C TRP A 432 -5.24 16.47 25.99
N ALA A 433 -6.38 15.92 26.40
CA ALA A 433 -6.96 16.16 27.73
C ALA A 433 -6.08 15.88 28.94
N THR A 434 -5.21 14.88 28.86
CA THR A 434 -4.30 14.49 29.94
C THR A 434 -2.84 14.76 29.62
N SER A 435 -2.56 15.63 28.64
CA SER A 435 -1.19 16.06 28.34
C SER A 435 -0.51 16.60 29.60
N PRO A 436 0.74 16.20 29.86
CA PRO A 436 1.51 16.70 31.01
C PRO A 436 1.95 18.16 30.85
N LYS A 437 1.74 18.76 29.67
CA LYS A 437 2.11 20.13 29.33
C LYS A 437 0.93 20.86 28.69
N ALA A 438 0.73 22.11 29.09
CA ALA A 438 -0.18 23.00 28.40
C ALA A 438 0.38 23.36 27.01
N GLY A 439 -0.50 23.47 26.03
CA GLY A 439 -0.13 23.83 24.67
C GLY A 439 -1.33 23.93 23.74
N SER A 440 -1.06 24.27 22.48
CA SER A 440 -2.08 24.35 21.46
C SER A 440 -2.73 22.98 21.18
N VAL A 441 -4.00 22.99 20.81
CA VAL A 441 -4.70 21.81 20.27
C VAL A 441 -4.19 21.47 18.87
N ALA A 442 -3.74 22.45 18.09
CA ALA A 442 -3.33 22.24 16.70
C ALA A 442 -2.41 23.37 16.21
N SER A 443 -1.20 23.51 16.77
CA SER A 443 -0.29 24.57 16.33
C SER A 443 0.01 24.47 14.83
N LEU A 444 0.09 25.60 14.14
CA LEU A 444 0.21 25.62 12.68
C LEU A 444 1.45 24.86 12.16
N PRO A 445 2.65 24.97 12.78
CA PRO A 445 3.80 24.18 12.38
C PRO A 445 3.62 22.67 12.58
N TRP A 446 2.93 22.25 13.65
CA TRP A 446 2.65 20.84 13.89
C TRP A 446 1.64 20.29 12.88
N VAL A 447 0.60 21.07 12.54
CA VAL A 447 -0.38 20.71 11.50
C VAL A 447 0.31 20.53 10.14
N GLU A 448 1.13 21.49 9.70
CA GLU A 448 1.87 21.39 8.43
C GLU A 448 2.78 20.16 8.42
N LYS A 449 3.52 19.92 9.51
CA LYS A 449 4.36 18.74 9.64
C LYS A 449 3.56 17.45 9.51
N GLY A 450 2.42 17.33 10.22
CA GLY A 450 1.58 16.14 10.20
C GLY A 450 1.11 15.76 8.80
N ILE A 451 0.63 16.74 8.03
CA ILE A 451 0.20 16.54 6.64
C ILE A 451 1.40 16.19 5.73
N VAL A 452 2.49 16.95 5.81
CA VAL A 452 3.66 16.76 4.94
C VAL A 452 4.30 15.39 5.15
N GLN A 453 4.30 14.87 6.38
CA GLN A 453 4.80 13.52 6.65
C GLN A 453 3.96 12.44 5.99
N ILE A 454 2.63 12.55 5.99
CA ILE A 454 1.76 11.59 5.30
C ILE A 454 2.02 11.63 3.78
N ILE A 455 2.12 12.83 3.20
CA ILE A 455 2.42 12.99 1.77
C ILE A 455 3.77 12.34 1.42
N LYS A 456 4.82 12.61 2.18
CA LYS A 456 6.19 12.19 1.85
C LYS A 456 6.50 10.75 2.24
N GLU A 457 6.13 10.35 3.45
CA GLU A 457 6.52 9.06 4.02
C GLU A 457 5.53 7.95 3.64
N ASP A 458 4.23 8.25 3.62
CA ASP A 458 3.19 7.27 3.27
C ASP A 458 2.84 7.31 1.77
N ALA A 459 3.32 8.31 1.02
CA ALA A 459 3.10 8.51 -0.41
C ALA A 459 1.61 8.71 -0.78
N VAL A 460 0.82 9.27 0.14
CA VAL A 460 -0.58 9.59 -0.13
C VAL A 460 -0.67 10.90 -0.93
N PRO A 461 -1.36 10.93 -2.08
CA PRO A 461 -1.50 12.15 -2.87
C PRO A 461 -2.21 13.27 -2.08
N PRO A 462 -1.74 14.53 -2.14
CA PRO A 462 -2.39 15.66 -1.47
C PRO A 462 -3.88 15.81 -1.84
N SER A 463 -4.24 15.49 -3.08
CA SER A 463 -5.61 15.53 -3.59
C SER A 463 -6.58 14.54 -2.93
N LYS A 464 -6.11 13.65 -2.05
CA LYS A 464 -6.94 12.74 -1.22
C LYS A 464 -7.01 13.17 0.25
N LEU A 465 -6.20 14.14 0.68
CA LEU A 465 -6.11 14.54 2.08
C LEU A 465 -7.05 15.70 2.40
N LEU A 466 -7.73 15.62 3.55
CA LEU A 466 -8.42 16.75 4.16
C LEU A 466 -7.69 17.13 5.45
N LEU A 467 -7.46 18.43 5.64
CA LEU A 467 -6.84 18.95 6.86
C LEU A 467 -7.89 19.09 7.97
N GLY A 468 -7.64 18.44 9.11
CA GLY A 468 -8.48 18.51 10.31
C GLY A 468 -8.37 19.86 11.02
N ILE A 469 -9.49 20.53 11.28
CA ILE A 469 -9.56 21.81 11.98
C ILE A 469 -10.36 21.65 13.28
N PRO A 470 -9.77 21.92 14.46
CA PRO A 470 -10.54 21.92 15.69
C PRO A 470 -11.36 23.22 15.79
N PHE A 471 -12.64 23.08 16.11
CA PHE A 471 -13.52 24.18 16.52
C PHE A 471 -13.53 24.40 18.03
N TYR A 472 -12.70 23.67 18.77
CA TYR A 472 -12.56 23.79 20.20
C TYR A 472 -11.10 24.07 20.55
N THR A 473 -10.89 24.62 21.75
CA THR A 473 -9.58 24.68 22.37
C THR A 473 -9.64 24.17 23.80
N ARG A 474 -8.54 24.23 24.53
CA ARG A 474 -8.45 23.86 25.94
C ARG A 474 -8.08 25.07 26.78
N ILE A 475 -8.82 25.25 27.87
CA ILE A 475 -8.39 26.11 28.97
C ILE A 475 -7.45 25.28 29.82
N TRP A 476 -6.19 25.68 29.88
CA TRP A 476 -5.17 25.05 30.70
C TRP A 476 -5.03 25.78 32.02
N THR A 477 -4.95 25.04 33.11
CA THR A 477 -4.68 25.58 34.44
C THR A 477 -3.42 24.92 34.99
N GLU A 478 -2.39 25.73 35.21
CA GLU A 478 -1.12 25.36 35.81
C GLU A 478 -1.04 25.85 37.26
N GLN A 479 -0.72 24.93 38.18
CA GLN A 479 -0.59 25.25 39.60
C GLN A 479 0.71 24.66 40.17
N PRO A 480 1.52 25.44 40.89
CA PRO A 480 2.63 24.89 41.68
C PRO A 480 2.11 23.94 42.75
N LYS A 481 2.60 22.69 42.76
CA LYS A 481 2.26 21.66 43.74
C LYS A 481 3.45 20.74 43.99
N ASP A 482 3.90 20.65 45.24
CA ASP A 482 4.98 19.76 45.70
C ASP A 482 6.29 19.87 44.87
N GLY A 483 6.66 21.11 44.50
CA GLY A 483 7.86 21.37 43.68
C GLY A 483 7.72 21.01 42.19
N LYS A 484 6.51 20.66 41.73
CA LYS A 484 6.16 20.41 40.33
C LYS A 484 5.01 21.31 39.89
N THR A 485 4.77 21.41 38.59
CA THR A 485 3.58 22.07 38.04
C THR A 485 2.50 21.03 37.78
N ALA A 486 1.40 21.10 38.51
CA ALA A 486 0.20 20.34 38.20
C ALA A 486 -0.53 21.02 37.04
N VAL A 487 -0.85 20.24 36.00
CA VAL A 487 -1.53 20.72 34.79
C VAL A 487 -2.89 20.05 34.69
N THR A 488 -3.93 20.85 34.49
CA THR A 488 -5.29 20.38 34.23
C THR A 488 -5.86 21.14 33.04
N SER A 489 -6.87 20.57 32.38
CA SER A 489 -7.47 21.24 31.23
C SER A 489 -8.93 20.92 31.03
N LYS A 490 -9.64 21.83 30.36
CA LYS A 490 -11.03 21.66 29.94
C LYS A 490 -11.21 22.09 28.49
N ALA A 491 -11.81 21.24 27.67
CA ALA A 491 -12.20 21.59 26.31
C ALA A 491 -13.38 22.60 26.33
N VAL A 492 -13.30 23.62 25.48
CA VAL A 492 -14.30 24.70 25.38
C VAL A 492 -14.52 25.12 23.94
N SER A 493 -15.71 25.64 23.64
CA SER A 493 -16.07 26.22 22.34
C SER A 493 -15.39 27.58 22.12
N MET A 494 -15.36 28.03 20.88
CA MET A 494 -14.90 29.37 20.50
C MET A 494 -15.69 30.46 21.23
N GLU A 495 -17.02 30.32 21.34
CA GLU A 495 -17.89 31.26 22.07
C GLU A 495 -17.51 31.37 23.55
N ALA A 496 -17.20 30.23 24.20
CA ALA A 496 -16.78 30.23 25.59
C ALA A 496 -15.45 30.96 25.80
N VAL A 497 -14.52 30.86 24.84
CA VAL A 497 -13.25 31.61 24.87
C VAL A 497 -13.49 33.11 24.68
N GLN A 498 -14.33 33.50 23.71
CA GLN A 498 -14.69 34.91 23.49
C GLN A 498 -15.27 35.53 24.76
N LYS A 499 -16.21 34.84 25.42
CA LYS A 499 -16.79 35.29 26.69
C LYS A 499 -15.73 35.48 27.79
N ILE A 500 -14.77 34.56 27.91
CA ILE A 500 -13.67 34.69 28.90
C ILE A 500 -12.81 35.93 28.60
N ILE A 501 -12.49 36.17 27.34
CA ILE A 501 -11.70 37.33 26.89
C ILE A 501 -12.43 38.63 27.26
N GLU A 502 -13.73 38.71 26.98
CA GLU A 502 -14.56 39.88 27.29
C GLU A 502 -14.70 40.12 28.80
N GLU A 503 -15.11 39.10 29.56
CA GLU A 503 -15.37 39.20 31.00
C GLU A 503 -14.11 39.61 31.78
N LYS A 504 -12.95 39.06 31.39
CA LYS A 504 -11.66 39.35 32.03
C LYS A 504 -10.89 40.49 31.38
N LYS A 505 -11.43 41.11 30.32
CA LYS A 505 -10.79 42.20 29.55
C LYS A 505 -9.38 41.84 29.09
N LEU A 506 -9.21 40.60 28.63
CA LEU A 506 -7.92 40.10 28.14
C LEU A 506 -7.64 40.68 26.76
N THR A 507 -6.37 40.91 26.45
CA THR A 507 -5.93 41.28 25.09
C THR A 507 -5.17 40.09 24.51
N PRO A 508 -5.75 39.36 23.54
CA PRO A 508 -5.02 38.33 22.81
C PRO A 508 -3.75 38.88 22.19
N ALA A 509 -2.67 38.11 22.30
CA ALA A 509 -1.40 38.38 21.64
C ALA A 509 -1.10 37.24 20.68
N TRP A 510 -0.46 37.55 19.56
CA TRP A 510 -0.05 36.54 18.59
C TRP A 510 1.13 35.73 19.15
N ASP A 511 0.97 34.41 19.22
CA ASP A 511 2.03 33.44 19.53
C ASP A 511 2.62 32.94 18.21
N GLU A 512 3.81 33.45 17.86
CA GLU A 512 4.52 33.09 16.63
C GLU A 512 4.94 31.62 16.58
N GLU A 513 5.18 30.98 17.73
CA GLU A 513 5.58 29.57 17.76
C GLU A 513 4.39 28.67 17.44
N ALA A 514 3.22 29.00 17.97
CA ALA A 514 2.00 28.28 17.68
C ALA A 514 1.36 28.67 16.34
N GLY A 515 1.60 29.89 15.86
CA GLY A 515 0.90 30.50 14.73
C GLY A 515 -0.57 30.77 15.06
N GLN A 516 -0.87 31.23 16.27
CA GLN A 516 -2.23 31.44 16.77
C GLN A 516 -2.31 32.60 17.77
N ASN A 517 -3.50 33.15 17.96
CA ASN A 517 -3.74 34.07 19.08
C ASN A 517 -3.68 33.32 20.41
N TYR A 518 -3.18 33.98 21.46
CA TYR A 518 -2.96 33.41 22.77
C TYR A 518 -3.34 34.39 23.87
N VAL A 519 -3.88 33.87 24.97
CA VAL A 519 -4.08 34.61 26.21
C VAL A 519 -3.56 33.83 27.41
N GLN A 520 -3.02 34.58 28.37
CA GLN A 520 -2.61 34.08 29.67
C GLN A 520 -3.05 35.05 30.76
N TYR A 521 -3.52 34.52 31.88
CA TYR A 521 -3.86 35.31 33.06
C TYR A 521 -3.68 34.49 34.34
N THR A 522 -3.65 35.18 35.49
CA THR A 522 -3.56 34.54 36.81
C THR A 522 -4.91 34.59 37.51
N GLU A 523 -5.31 33.48 38.13
CA GLU A 523 -6.54 33.36 38.92
C GLU A 523 -6.28 32.43 40.12
N ASP A 524 -6.49 32.93 41.34
CA ASP A 524 -6.28 32.18 42.60
C ASP A 524 -4.93 31.44 42.68
N ASP A 525 -3.82 32.14 42.41
CA ASP A 525 -2.44 31.60 42.34
C ASP A 525 -2.21 30.52 41.26
N LYS A 526 -3.14 30.38 40.30
CA LYS A 526 -3.01 29.48 39.15
C LYS A 526 -2.78 30.29 37.89
N THR A 527 -1.92 29.79 37.02
CA THR A 527 -1.73 30.36 35.68
C THR A 527 -2.71 29.69 34.72
N VAL A 528 -3.56 30.47 34.07
CA VAL A 528 -4.47 30.00 33.04
C VAL A 528 -3.93 30.38 31.67
N LYS A 529 -3.93 29.43 30.74
CA LYS A 529 -3.41 29.59 29.36
C LYS A 529 -4.42 29.09 28.35
N ILE A 530 -4.62 29.85 27.27
CA ILE A 530 -5.53 29.50 26.17
C ILE A 530 -4.87 29.87 24.84
N TRP A 531 -4.62 28.86 24.00
CA TRP A 531 -4.34 29.06 22.58
C TRP A 531 -5.67 29.11 21.84
N ILE A 532 -5.95 30.23 21.19
CA ILE A 532 -7.29 30.56 20.73
C ILE A 532 -7.52 29.93 19.35
N GLU A 533 -8.68 29.30 19.19
CA GLU A 533 -9.25 29.03 17.88
C GLU A 533 -10.23 30.14 17.52
N ASP A 534 -9.96 30.85 16.43
CA ASP A 534 -10.72 32.00 15.94
C ASP A 534 -10.62 32.11 14.40
N ALA A 535 -11.19 33.18 13.84
CA ALA A 535 -11.12 33.44 12.40
C ALA A 535 -9.67 33.44 11.86
N VAL A 536 -8.69 33.93 12.62
CA VAL A 536 -7.29 34.02 12.17
C VAL A 536 -6.64 32.64 12.14
N SER A 537 -6.85 31.83 13.17
CA SER A 537 -6.29 30.47 13.22
C SER A 537 -6.95 29.56 12.18
N VAL A 538 -8.26 29.69 11.94
CA VAL A 538 -8.98 28.92 10.92
C VAL A 538 -8.52 29.33 9.52
N GLN A 539 -8.47 30.64 9.23
CA GLN A 539 -7.95 31.19 7.97
C GLN A 539 -6.56 30.59 7.64
N SER A 540 -5.64 30.62 8.61
CA SER A 540 -4.27 30.12 8.44
C SER A 540 -4.22 28.64 8.06
N ARG A 541 -5.11 27.81 8.63
CA ARG A 541 -5.20 26.38 8.30
C ARG A 541 -5.82 26.11 6.94
N VAL A 542 -6.83 26.90 6.55
CA VAL A 542 -7.41 26.79 5.20
C VAL A 542 -6.41 27.26 4.14
N ASP A 543 -5.64 28.31 4.41
CA ASP A 543 -4.54 28.74 3.53
C ASP A 543 -3.44 27.68 3.42
N LEU A 544 -3.11 26.99 4.53
CA LEU A 544 -2.19 25.85 4.50
C LEU A 544 -2.73 24.69 3.64
N ALA A 545 -4.02 24.36 3.77
CA ALA A 545 -4.65 23.34 2.93
C ALA A 545 -4.56 23.69 1.43
N LYS A 546 -4.72 24.97 1.08
CA LYS A 546 -4.56 25.45 -0.30
C LYS A 546 -3.10 25.41 -0.77
N LYS A 547 -2.17 25.86 0.08
CA LYS A 547 -0.72 25.84 -0.18
C LYS A 547 -0.23 24.43 -0.52
N LEU A 548 -0.76 23.42 0.17
CA LEU A 548 -0.42 22.02 -0.04
C LEU A 548 -1.28 21.32 -1.10
N ASP A 549 -2.20 22.04 -1.75
CA ASP A 549 -3.16 21.52 -2.73
C ASP A 549 -3.99 20.32 -2.24
N LEU A 550 -4.47 20.40 -0.99
CA LEU A 550 -5.25 19.34 -0.35
C LEU A 550 -6.67 19.27 -0.92
N ALA A 551 -7.32 18.10 -0.82
CA ALA A 551 -8.69 17.93 -1.30
C ALA A 551 -9.70 18.86 -0.61
N GLY A 552 -9.40 19.28 0.62
CA GLY A 552 -10.27 20.15 1.40
C GLY A 552 -9.87 20.26 2.87
N VAL A 553 -10.85 20.63 3.69
CA VAL A 553 -10.75 20.71 5.16
C VAL A 553 -11.90 19.96 5.82
N ALA A 554 -11.67 19.48 7.03
CA ALA A 554 -12.66 18.76 7.83
C ALA A 554 -12.66 19.29 9.27
N SER A 555 -13.79 19.78 9.80
CA SER A 555 -13.85 20.47 11.09
C SER A 555 -14.52 19.67 12.21
N TRP A 556 -13.86 19.60 13.37
CA TRP A 556 -14.35 18.93 14.58
C TRP A 556 -14.65 19.92 15.72
N SER A 557 -15.89 20.11 16.16
CA SER A 557 -17.12 19.71 15.47
C SER A 557 -18.11 20.87 15.48
N ARG A 558 -19.14 20.79 14.61
CA ARG A 558 -20.14 21.81 14.25
C ARG A 558 -20.89 22.51 15.40
N ALA A 559 -20.66 22.13 16.65
CA ALA A 559 -21.30 22.77 17.80
C ALA A 559 -20.36 23.69 18.58
N PHE A 560 -19.09 23.78 18.19
CA PHE A 560 -18.06 24.47 18.97
C PHE A 560 -17.57 25.77 18.30
N GLU A 561 -17.88 25.99 17.03
CA GLU A 561 -17.53 27.19 16.30
C GLU A 561 -18.43 28.39 16.65
N THR A 562 -17.94 29.58 16.32
CA THR A 562 -18.79 30.77 16.17
C THR A 562 -19.27 30.89 14.71
N PRO A 563 -20.44 31.52 14.45
CA PRO A 563 -21.05 31.52 13.11
C PRO A 563 -20.19 32.12 11.99
N ASP A 564 -19.30 33.05 12.30
CA ASP A 564 -18.40 33.72 11.36
C ASP A 564 -17.38 32.78 10.70
N ILE A 565 -17.03 31.67 11.37
CA ILE A 565 -16.03 30.71 10.93
C ILE A 565 -16.40 30.07 9.58
N TRP A 566 -17.69 29.83 9.34
CA TRP A 566 -18.16 29.27 8.07
C TRP A 566 -17.84 30.19 6.88
N THR A 567 -18.06 31.49 7.05
CA THR A 567 -17.74 32.50 6.04
C THR A 567 -16.23 32.56 5.80
N VAL A 568 -15.42 32.53 6.86
CA VAL A 568 -13.95 32.50 6.76
C VAL A 568 -13.49 31.30 5.94
N ILE A 569 -14.01 30.10 6.20
CA ILE A 569 -13.65 28.89 5.46
C ILE A 569 -14.05 29.03 3.99
N GLN A 570 -15.29 29.47 3.71
CA GLN A 570 -15.78 29.64 2.35
C GLN A 570 -14.91 30.61 1.55
N GLU A 571 -14.77 31.85 2.03
CA GLU A 571 -14.05 32.92 1.34
C GLU A 571 -12.60 32.50 1.08
N THR A 572 -11.97 31.83 2.05
CA THR A 572 -10.60 31.36 1.90
C THR A 572 -10.47 30.27 0.86
N LEU A 573 -11.33 29.25 0.90
CA LEU A 573 -11.29 28.14 -0.05
C LEU A 573 -11.55 28.62 -1.49
N GLU A 574 -12.44 29.59 -1.67
CA GLU A 574 -12.82 30.13 -2.99
C GLU A 574 -11.81 31.14 -3.55
N LYS A 575 -11.04 31.81 -2.68
CA LYS A 575 -10.02 32.78 -3.10
C LYS A 575 -8.99 32.13 -4.01
N ARG A 576 -8.97 32.51 -5.28
CA ARG A 576 -7.96 32.07 -6.25
C ARG A 576 -6.57 32.59 -5.84
N PRO A 577 -5.50 31.82 -6.08
CA PRO A 577 -4.12 32.22 -5.76
C PRO A 577 -3.70 33.49 -6.48
#